data_AF-A0A9C7Z9E6-F1
#
_entry.id   AF-A0A9C7Z9E6-F1
#
_cell.length_a   1.000
_cell.length_b   1.000
_cell.length_c   1.000
_cell.angle_alpha   90.00
_cell.angle_beta   90.00
_cell.angle_gamma   90.00
#
_symmetry.space_group_name_H-M   'P 1'
#
loop_
_entity.id
_entity.type
_entity.pdbx_description
1 polymer ?
#
loop_
_entity_poly.entity_id
_entity_poly.type
_entity_poly.pdbx_seq_one_letter_code
_entity_poly.pdbx_strand_id
1 'polypeptide(L)' 'MSQYEPKPEDRFTFGLWTVGNTGKDSFGDPVRQQLTPVEIV' A
#
# COMPACT_ATOMS: atom_id res chain seq x y z
N MET A 1 21.21 -11.85 -7.49
CA MET A 1 19.80 -11.53 -7.26
C MET A 1 19.36 -12.28 -6.01
N SER A 2 18.76 -11.59 -5.06
CA SER A 2 18.28 -12.14 -3.79
C SER A 2 17.24 -13.24 -4.07
N GLN A 3 17.25 -14.30 -3.25
CA GLN A 3 16.40 -15.49 -3.40
C GLN A 3 14.88 -15.20 -3.34
N TYR A 4 14.49 -13.97 -2.95
CA TYR A 4 13.12 -13.58 -2.64
C TYR A 4 12.70 -12.27 -3.31
N GLU A 5 13.36 -11.89 -4.40
CA GLU A 5 12.94 -10.71 -5.17
C GLU A 5 11.62 -10.99 -5.89
N PRO A 6 10.53 -10.24 -5.61
CA PRO A 6 9.25 -10.45 -6.27
C PRO A 6 9.30 -10.01 -7.74
N LYS A 7 8.62 -10.75 -8.60
CA LYS A 7 8.50 -10.43 -10.03
C LYS A 7 7.03 -10.35 -10.46
N PRO A 8 6.70 -9.66 -11.57
CA PRO A 8 5.33 -9.63 -12.08
C PRO A 8 4.73 -11.03 -12.33
N GLU A 9 5.56 -12.03 -12.67
CA GLU A 9 5.12 -13.42 -12.90
C GLU A 9 4.59 -14.10 -11.62
N ASP A 10 4.95 -13.59 -10.44
CA ASP A 10 4.45 -14.07 -9.14
C ASP A 10 3.03 -13.55 -8.84
N ARG A 11 2.55 -12.56 -9.62
CA ARG A 11 1.18 -12.05 -9.59
C ARG A 11 0.72 -11.49 -8.24
N PHE A 12 1.62 -10.87 -7.50
CA PHE A 12 1.23 -10.08 -6.34
C PHE A 12 0.38 -8.87 -6.76
N THR A 13 -0.71 -8.63 -6.04
CA THR A 13 -1.59 -7.49 -6.26
C THR A 13 -1.96 -6.86 -4.93
N PHE A 14 -2.07 -5.55 -4.90
CA PHE A 14 -2.48 -4.79 -3.72
C PHE A 14 -3.68 -3.93 -4.07
N GLY A 15 -4.66 -3.91 -3.17
CA GLY A 15 -5.76 -2.98 -3.26
C GLY A 15 -5.30 -1.56 -2.94
N LEU A 16 -5.83 -0.54 -3.60
CA LEU A 16 -5.48 0.86 -3.30
C LEU A 16 -5.65 1.22 -1.81
N TRP A 17 -6.62 0.60 -1.13
CA TRP A 17 -6.89 0.83 0.29
C TRP A 17 -5.83 0.25 1.23
N THR A 18 -4.97 -0.67 0.78
CA THR A 18 -3.94 -1.26 1.64
C THR A 18 -2.82 -0.26 1.85
N VAL A 19 -2.16 0.13 0.76
CA VAL A 19 -1.08 1.13 0.76
C VAL A 19 -1.62 2.52 1.07
N GLY A 20 -2.83 2.84 0.60
CA GLY A 20 -3.48 4.14 0.82
C GLY A 20 -4.14 4.34 2.18
N ASN A 21 -4.08 3.37 3.10
CA ASN A 21 -4.67 3.54 4.43
C ASN A 21 -3.93 4.66 5.20
N THR A 22 -4.64 5.72 5.59
CA THR A 22 -4.06 6.87 6.32
C THR A 22 -3.80 6.59 7.82
N GLY A 23 -4.26 5.44 8.33
CA GLY A 23 -4.07 4.99 9.70
C GLY A 23 -5.12 5.47 10.68
N LYS A 24 -6.26 6.00 10.19
CA LYS A 24 -7.39 6.36 11.05
C LYS A 24 -8.00 5.09 11.68
N ASP A 25 -8.32 5.18 12.96
CA ASP A 25 -9.09 4.16 13.66
C ASP A 25 -10.14 4.80 14.59
N SER A 26 -10.82 3.99 15.39
CA SER A 26 -11.88 4.45 16.30
C SER A 26 -11.38 5.32 17.47
N PHE A 27 -10.07 5.31 17.72
CA PHE A 27 -9.44 5.94 18.89
C PHE A 27 -8.42 7.01 18.49
N GLY A 28 -8.06 7.11 17.21
CA GLY A 28 -7.02 7.99 16.71
C GLY A 28 -7.34 8.60 15.35
N ASP A 29 -6.81 9.80 15.16
CA ASP A 29 -6.85 10.50 13.88
C ASP A 29 -5.82 9.94 12.88
N PRO A 30 -5.97 10.24 11.57
CA PRO A 30 -5.00 9.83 10.56
C PRO A 30 -3.57 10.24 10.90
N VAL A 31 -2.62 9.33 10.69
CA VAL A 31 -1.18 9.54 10.96
C VAL A 31 -0.33 9.61 9.69
N ARG A 32 -0.93 9.35 8.52
CA ARG A 32 -0.30 9.45 7.19
C ARG A 32 -1.10 10.39 6.29
N GLN A 33 -0.40 11.07 5.39
CA GLN A 33 -1.03 11.84 4.32
C GLN A 33 -1.76 10.91 3.35
N GLN A 34 -2.80 11.44 2.72
CA GLN A 34 -3.53 10.70 1.69
C GLN A 34 -2.72 10.64 0.40
N LEU A 35 -2.61 9.44 -0.17
CA LEU A 35 -2.02 9.21 -1.49
C LEU A 35 -3.13 9.15 -2.54
N THR A 36 -2.88 9.73 -3.70
CA THR A 36 -3.72 9.57 -4.89
C THR A 36 -3.52 8.17 -5.48
N PRO A 37 -4.50 7.63 -6.23
CA PRO A 37 -4.33 6.34 -6.90
C PRO A 37 -3.13 6.27 -7.85
N VAL A 38 -2.75 7.39 -8.47
CA VAL A 38 -1.62 7.45 -9.40
C VAL A 38 -0.28 7.35 -8.67
N GLU A 39 -0.18 7.87 -7.44
CA GLU A 39 1.04 7.73 -6.62
C GLU A 39 1.25 6.30 -6.09
N ILE A 40 0.21 5.46 -6.11
CA ILE A 40 0.25 4.07 -5.60
C ILE A 40 0.73 3.08 -6.69
N VAL A 41 0.70 3.46 -7.96
CA VAL A 41 1.04 2.60 -9.13
C VAL A 41 2.38 2.97 -9.71
#